data_AF-A0A7C9RDM2-F1
#
_entry.id   AF-A0A7C9RDM2-F1
#
_cell.length_a   1.000
_cell.length_b   1.000
_cell.length_c   1.000
_cell.angle_alpha   90.00
_cell.angle_beta   90.00
_cell.angle_gamma   90.00
#
_symmetry.space_group_name_H-M   'P 1'
#
loop_
_entity.id
_entity.type
_entity.pdbx_description
1 polymer ?
#
loop_
_entity_poly.entity_id
_entity_poly.type
_entity_poly.pdbx_seq_one_letter_code
_entity_poly.pdbx_strand_id
1 'polypeptide(L)'
;PWDHMDKEFLSKPRKWDAKNIGRFMIWIGPTSSIFDITTFALMWFVFAANSPEHQSLFQSGWFIEGLLSQTLVVHMLRTQKIPFVNSTAALPVLLMSSVICVLGIYLPFSPLGAAIGLQPLPIAYFPWLAGTLLCYCLVAQLMKTVYIRRFGQWF
;
A
#
# COMPACT_ATOMS: atom_id res chain seq x y z
N PRO A 1 16.16 -12.13 -6.67
CA PRO A 1 17.63 -12.19 -6.43
C PRO A 1 18.13 -11.26 -5.32
N TRP A 2 17.48 -10.11 -5.10
CA TRP A 2 17.99 -9.05 -4.21
C TRP A 2 17.31 -8.99 -2.84
N ASP A 3 16.45 -9.95 -2.53
CA ASP A 3 15.60 -9.93 -1.34
C ASP A 3 15.86 -11.16 -0.45
N HIS A 4 16.13 -10.93 0.84
CA HIS A 4 16.43 -11.99 1.81
C HIS A 4 15.16 -12.40 2.57
N MET A 5 14.54 -13.51 2.16
CA MET A 5 13.35 -14.06 2.83
C MET A 5 13.72 -14.74 4.15
N ASP A 6 12.78 -14.78 5.09
CA ASP A 6 12.96 -15.41 6.40
C ASP A 6 13.40 -16.89 6.24
N LYS A 7 14.41 -17.34 7.00
CA LYS A 7 14.95 -18.72 6.91
C LYS A 7 13.88 -19.80 7.13
N GLU A 8 12.92 -19.51 8.01
CA GLU A 8 11.74 -20.36 8.27
C GLU A 8 10.88 -20.54 7.00
N PHE A 9 10.75 -19.50 6.17
CA PHE A 9 10.00 -19.55 4.91
C PHE A 9 10.70 -20.44 3.88
N LEU A 10 12.04 -20.43 3.86
CA LEU A 10 12.88 -21.21 2.95
C LEU A 10 13.12 -22.66 3.40
N SER A 11 12.69 -23.03 4.62
CA SER A 11 12.97 -24.34 5.23
C SER A 11 12.29 -25.53 4.52
N LYS A 12 11.21 -25.30 3.76
CA LYS A 12 10.47 -26.33 3.05
C LYS A 12 10.21 -25.90 1.60
N PRO A 13 10.41 -26.79 0.60
CA PRO A 13 10.06 -26.48 -0.77
C PRO A 13 8.55 -26.23 -0.89
N ARG A 14 8.19 -25.04 -1.36
CA ARG A 14 6.80 -24.64 -1.55
C ARG A 14 6.30 -25.11 -2.92
N LYS A 15 5.17 -25.81 -2.94
CA LYS A 15 4.46 -26.15 -4.17
C LYS A 15 3.46 -25.04 -4.48
N TRP A 16 3.27 -24.74 -5.76
CA TRP A 16 2.26 -23.77 -6.19
C TRP A 16 0.86 -24.29 -5.84
N ASP A 17 0.22 -23.68 -4.85
CA ASP A 17 -1.14 -24.02 -4.44
C ASP A 17 -2.09 -22.91 -4.87
N ALA A 18 -2.65 -23.07 -6.07
CA ALA A 18 -3.61 -22.12 -6.64
C ALA A 18 -4.85 -21.91 -5.74
N LYS A 19 -5.24 -22.92 -4.95
CA LYS A 19 -6.40 -22.84 -4.06
C LYS A 19 -6.10 -21.97 -2.83
N ASN A 20 -4.88 -22.04 -2.31
CA ASN A 20 -4.44 -21.14 -1.24
C ASN A 20 -4.26 -19.71 -1.74
N ILE A 21 -3.70 -19.51 -2.94
CA ILE A 21 -3.58 -18.18 -3.56
C ILE A 21 -4.96 -17.55 -3.74
N GLY A 22 -5.93 -18.29 -4.28
CA GLY A 22 -7.31 -17.79 -4.42
C GLY A 22 -7.93 -17.41 -3.07
N ARG A 23 -7.75 -18.24 -2.03
CA ARG A 23 -8.25 -17.93 -0.68
C ARG A 23 -7.57 -16.70 -0.10
N PHE A 24 -6.28 -16.54 -0.32
CA PHE A 24 -5.52 -15.37 0.10
C PHE A 24 -6.07 -14.09 -0.57
N MET A 25 -6.31 -14.12 -1.88
CA MET A 25 -6.90 -13.00 -2.62
C MET A 25 -8.29 -12.63 -2.10
N ILE A 26 -9.13 -13.60 -1.76
CA ILE A 26 -10.46 -13.35 -1.19
C ILE A 26 -10.40 -12.69 0.20
N TRP A 27 -9.35 -12.97 0.99
CA TRP A 27 -9.20 -12.38 2.32
C TRP A 27 -8.53 -10.99 2.29
N ILE A 28 -7.48 -10.84 1.49
CA ILE A 28 -6.68 -9.60 1.42
C ILE A 28 -7.26 -8.59 0.43
N GLY A 29 -7.84 -9.04 -0.68
CA GLY A 29 -8.40 -8.16 -1.72
C GLY A 29 -9.45 -7.18 -1.19
N PRO A 30 -10.51 -7.64 -0.51
CA PRO A 30 -11.53 -6.76 0.05
C PRO A 30 -10.97 -5.77 1.07
N THR A 31 -9.94 -6.16 1.81
CA THR A 31 -9.25 -5.27 2.75
C THR A 31 -8.67 -4.08 2.02
N SER A 32 -7.99 -4.29 0.90
CA SER A 32 -7.44 -3.19 0.08
C SER A 32 -8.54 -2.30 -0.50
N SER A 33 -9.61 -2.89 -1.02
CA SER A 33 -10.70 -2.13 -1.66
C SER A 33 -11.43 -1.21 -0.67
N ILE A 34 -11.51 -1.57 0.61
CA ILE A 34 -12.07 -0.68 1.64
C ILE A 34 -11.26 0.62 1.68
N PHE A 35 -9.93 0.54 1.61
CA PHE A 35 -9.08 1.73 1.63
C PHE A 35 -9.27 2.59 0.38
N ASP A 36 -9.34 1.97 -0.80
CA ASP A 36 -9.65 2.68 -2.05
C ASP A 36 -10.98 3.44 -1.96
N ILE A 37 -12.03 2.79 -1.41
CA ILE A 37 -13.35 3.41 -1.19
C ILE A 37 -13.26 4.55 -0.17
N THR A 38 -12.51 4.38 0.91
CA THR A 38 -12.35 5.46 1.92
C THR A 38 -11.57 6.63 1.35
N THR A 39 -10.54 6.40 0.55
CA THR A 39 -9.78 7.44 -0.15
C THR A 39 -10.67 8.16 -1.15
N PHE A 40 -11.51 7.43 -1.90
CA PHE A 40 -12.53 8.02 -2.78
C PHE A 40 -13.46 8.95 -1.99
N ALA A 41 -14.04 8.44 -0.90
CA ALA A 41 -14.97 9.20 -0.07
C ALA A 41 -14.31 10.42 0.56
N LEU A 42 -13.05 10.31 0.98
CA LEU A 42 -12.27 11.41 1.52
C LEU A 42 -12.06 12.52 0.48
N MET A 43 -11.64 12.15 -0.73
CA MET A 43 -11.47 13.12 -1.81
C MET A 43 -12.81 13.75 -2.20
N TRP A 44 -13.88 12.97 -2.24
CA TRP A 44 -15.21 13.42 -2.65
C TRP A 44 -15.89 14.34 -1.61
N PHE A 45 -15.90 13.95 -0.33
CA PHE A 45 -16.67 14.64 0.72
C PHE A 45 -15.85 15.65 1.53
N VAL A 46 -14.55 15.38 1.78
CA VAL A 46 -13.71 16.26 2.61
C VAL A 46 -13.01 17.32 1.76
N PHE A 47 -12.44 16.91 0.63
CA PHE A 47 -11.74 17.82 -0.29
C PHE A 47 -12.66 18.39 -1.38
N ALA A 48 -13.94 18.02 -1.39
CA ALA A 48 -14.93 18.45 -2.38
C ALA A 48 -14.44 18.27 -3.83
N ALA A 49 -13.62 17.24 -4.09
CA ALA A 49 -13.08 16.95 -5.41
C ALA A 49 -14.10 16.19 -6.26
N ASN A 50 -15.31 16.76 -6.38
CA ASN A 50 -16.50 16.15 -6.97
C ASN A 50 -17.02 16.90 -8.22
N SER A 51 -16.26 17.86 -8.73
CA SER A 51 -16.53 18.61 -9.95
C SER A 51 -15.41 18.44 -10.98
N PRO A 52 -15.67 18.66 -12.28
CA PRO A 52 -14.62 18.62 -13.32
C PRO A 52 -13.45 19.58 -13.06
N GLU A 53 -13.71 20.72 -12.43
CA GLU A 53 -12.68 21.71 -12.05
C GLU A 53 -11.69 21.15 -11.02
N HIS A 54 -12.13 20.21 -10.18
CA HIS A 54 -11.30 19.56 -9.16
C HIS A 54 -10.78 18.19 -9.58
N GLN A 55 -10.92 17.81 -10.85
CA GLN A 55 -10.48 16.51 -11.37
C GLN A 55 -8.98 16.27 -11.10
N SER A 56 -8.13 17.27 -11.34
CA SER A 56 -6.69 17.17 -11.09
C SER A 56 -6.37 16.98 -9.60
N LEU A 57 -7.20 17.54 -8.70
CA LEU A 57 -7.06 17.35 -7.24
C LEU A 57 -7.28 15.89 -6.89
N PHE A 58 -8.39 15.35 -7.39
CA PHE A 58 -8.77 13.96 -7.18
C PHE A 58 -7.67 13.02 -7.70
N GLN A 59 -7.25 13.22 -8.94
CA GLN A 59 -6.23 12.40 -9.59
C GLN A 59 -4.88 12.46 -8.86
N SER A 60 -4.49 13.63 -8.35
CA SER A 60 -3.23 13.79 -7.62
C SER A 60 -3.26 13.10 -6.27
N GLY A 61 -4.36 13.26 -5.52
CA GLY A 61 -4.54 12.56 -4.24
C GLY A 61 -4.55 11.04 -4.45
N TRP A 62 -5.36 10.58 -5.39
CA TRP A 62 -5.48 9.18 -5.76
C TRP A 62 -4.14 8.58 -6.21
N PHE A 63 -3.34 9.32 -6.98
CA PHE A 63 -2.02 8.90 -7.41
C PHE A 63 -1.07 8.68 -6.21
N ILE A 64 -0.95 9.67 -5.31
CA ILE A 64 -0.06 9.55 -4.15
C ILE A 64 -0.51 8.39 -3.25
N GLU A 65 -1.80 8.31 -2.94
CA GLU A 65 -2.31 7.27 -2.06
C GLU A 65 -2.12 5.87 -2.67
N GLY A 66 -2.53 5.68 -3.93
CA GLY A 66 -2.39 4.41 -4.63
C GLY A 66 -0.93 3.96 -4.77
N LEU A 67 0.00 4.89 -5.05
CA LEU A 67 1.43 4.57 -5.12
C LEU A 67 1.98 4.12 -3.77
N LEU A 68 1.64 4.83 -2.69
CA LEU A 68 2.14 4.54 -1.35
C LEU A 68 1.53 3.26 -0.79
N SER A 69 0.22 3.05 -0.94
CA SER A 69 -0.46 1.83 -0.50
C SER A 69 0.05 0.59 -1.25
N GLN A 70 0.27 0.69 -2.57
CA GLN A 70 0.89 -0.38 -3.35
C GLN A 70 2.34 -0.66 -2.95
N THR A 71 3.11 0.38 -2.62
CA THR A 71 4.48 0.18 -2.13
C THR A 71 4.46 -0.51 -0.77
N LEU A 72 3.56 -0.10 0.13
CA LEU A 72 3.42 -0.69 1.46
C LEU A 72 2.93 -2.13 1.42
N VAL A 73 1.94 -2.47 0.58
CA VAL A 73 1.40 -3.84 0.53
C VAL A 73 2.48 -4.86 0.17
N VAL A 74 3.41 -4.51 -0.72
CA VAL A 74 4.55 -5.38 -1.08
C VAL A 74 5.38 -5.73 0.15
N HIS A 75 5.67 -4.74 1.02
CA HIS A 75 6.38 -4.98 2.28
C HIS A 75 5.53 -5.77 3.29
N MET A 76 4.22 -5.50 3.35
CA MET A 76 3.29 -6.20 4.24
C MET A 76 3.16 -7.70 3.92
N LEU A 77 3.15 -8.05 2.62
CA LEU A 77 2.94 -9.42 2.16
C LEU A 77 4.21 -10.27 2.15
N ARG A 78 5.39 -9.64 2.13
CA ARG A 78 6.70 -10.29 2.05
C ARG A 78 7.01 -11.22 3.22
N THR A 79 6.66 -10.84 4.44
CA THR A 79 7.00 -11.63 5.65
C THR A 79 5.75 -12.08 6.40
N GLN A 80 5.84 -13.25 7.01
CA GLN A 80 4.85 -13.76 7.96
C GLN A 80 4.81 -12.95 9.26
N LYS A 81 5.91 -12.28 9.61
CA LYS A 81 6.10 -11.53 10.85
C LYS A 81 5.67 -10.07 10.67
N ILE A 82 5.70 -9.26 11.74
CA ILE A 82 5.42 -7.82 11.63
C ILE A 82 6.53 -7.19 10.80
N PRO A 83 6.23 -6.62 9.62
CA PRO A 83 7.24 -5.99 8.77
C PRO A 83 7.86 -4.79 9.50
N PHE A 84 9.13 -4.50 9.22
CA PHE A 84 9.94 -3.43 9.82
C PHE A 84 10.31 -3.60 11.30
N VAL A 85 9.55 -4.40 12.07
CA VAL A 85 9.87 -4.70 13.49
C VAL A 85 10.62 -6.02 13.61
N ASN A 86 10.10 -7.08 12.98
CA ASN A 86 10.61 -8.44 13.13
C ASN A 86 11.34 -8.96 11.89
N SER A 87 11.07 -8.38 10.72
CA SER A 87 11.75 -8.69 9.47
C SER A 87 11.72 -7.46 8.57
N THR A 88 12.89 -6.93 8.24
CA THR A 88 13.07 -5.79 7.34
C THR A 88 13.36 -6.30 5.93
N ALA A 89 12.88 -5.58 4.91
CA ALA A 89 13.30 -5.84 3.54
C ALA A 89 14.81 -5.64 3.38
N ALA A 90 15.40 -6.29 2.38
CA ALA A 90 16.80 -6.06 2.06
C ALA A 90 17.02 -4.56 1.79
N LEU A 91 18.17 -4.03 2.20
CA LEU A 91 18.47 -2.60 2.09
C LEU A 91 18.20 -2.00 0.69
N PRO A 92 18.54 -2.69 -0.43
CA PRO A 92 18.20 -2.17 -1.76
C PRO A 92 16.69 -1.99 -1.98
N VAL A 93 15.86 -2.91 -1.49
CA VAL A 93 14.39 -2.83 -1.63
C VAL A 93 13.84 -1.69 -0.78
N LEU A 94 14.34 -1.50 0.44
CA LEU A 94 13.96 -0.37 1.30
C LEU A 94 14.32 0.97 0.68
N LEU A 95 15.55 1.11 0.17
CA LEU A 95 16.00 2.34 -0.47
C LEU A 95 15.17 2.66 -1.71
N MET A 96 14.95 1.67 -2.59
CA MET A 96 14.15 1.87 -3.80
C MET A 96 12.70 2.23 -3.49
N SER A 97 12.06 1.53 -2.54
CA SER A 97 10.71 1.90 -2.11
C SER A 97 10.67 3.31 -1.52
N SER A 98 11.66 3.69 -0.71
CA SER A 98 11.73 5.04 -0.13
C SER A 98 11.90 6.11 -1.20
N VAL A 99 12.78 5.88 -2.18
CA VAL A 99 12.97 6.79 -3.33
C VAL A 99 11.69 6.93 -4.13
N ILE A 100 10.99 5.82 -4.43
CA ILE A 100 9.71 5.86 -5.14
C ILE A 100 8.66 6.65 -4.36
N CYS A 101 8.56 6.46 -3.04
CA CYS A 101 7.62 7.20 -2.20
C CYS A 101 7.92 8.70 -2.21
N VAL A 102 9.19 9.09 -2.04
CA VAL A 102 9.62 10.50 -2.04
C VAL A 102 9.36 11.15 -3.39
N LEU A 103 9.78 10.50 -4.48
CA LEU A 103 9.58 11.01 -5.84
C LEU A 103 8.09 11.09 -6.19
N GLY A 104 7.30 10.10 -5.79
CA GLY A 104 5.86 10.08 -5.99
C GLY A 104 5.13 11.19 -5.26
N ILE A 105 5.51 11.47 -4.00
CA ILE A 105 4.96 12.60 -3.24
C ILE A 105 5.38 13.93 -3.88
N TYR A 106 6.62 14.03 -4.36
CA TYR A 106 7.14 15.25 -4.98
C TYR A 106 6.53 15.53 -6.36
N LEU A 107 6.16 14.48 -7.11
CA LEU A 107 5.77 14.61 -8.53
C LEU A 107 4.65 15.63 -8.77
N PRO A 108 3.52 15.66 -8.02
CA PRO A 108 2.47 16.67 -8.21
C PRO A 108 2.89 18.12 -7.91
N PHE A 109 3.98 18.31 -7.16
CA PHE A 109 4.56 19.62 -6.85
C PHE A 109 5.62 20.07 -7.85
N SER A 110 5.94 19.21 -8.83
CA SER A 110 6.96 19.47 -9.84
C SER A 110 6.36 19.97 -11.15
N PRO A 111 7.15 20.64 -12.02
CA PRO A 111 6.72 21.02 -13.37
C PRO A 111 6.29 19.83 -14.23
N LEU A 112 6.90 18.64 -14.01
CA LEU A 112 6.49 17.42 -14.70
C LEU A 112 5.08 17.00 -14.30
N GLY A 113 4.72 17.13 -13.00
CA GLY A 113 3.37 16.84 -12.51
C GLY A 113 2.33 17.68 -13.23
N ALA A 114 2.57 19.00 -13.33
CA ALA A 114 1.68 19.90 -14.06
C ALA A 114 1.54 19.51 -15.55
N ALA A 115 2.62 19.05 -16.19
CA ALA A 115 2.58 18.61 -17.59
C ALA A 115 1.72 17.36 -17.83
N ILE A 116 1.54 16.50 -16.82
CA ILE A 116 0.69 15.29 -16.90
C ILE A 116 -0.68 15.47 -16.22
N GLY A 117 -1.05 16.70 -15.87
CA GLY A 117 -2.36 17.01 -15.29
C GLY A 117 -2.47 16.80 -13.77
N LEU A 118 -1.35 16.58 -13.08
CA LEU A 118 -1.31 16.57 -11.62
C LEU A 118 -1.18 18.00 -11.08
N GLN A 119 -1.69 18.21 -9.87
CA GLN A 119 -1.59 19.48 -9.18
C GLN A 119 -1.11 19.31 -7.72
N PRO A 120 -0.49 20.35 -7.15
CA PRO A 120 -0.11 20.36 -5.75
C PRO A 120 -1.30 20.11 -4.83
N LEU A 121 -1.14 19.19 -3.88
CA LEU A 121 -2.16 18.89 -2.89
C LEU A 121 -2.08 19.85 -1.71
N PRO A 122 -3.22 20.24 -1.11
CA PRO A 122 -3.23 21.02 0.11
C PRO A 122 -2.56 20.25 1.24
N ILE A 123 -1.83 20.95 2.13
CA ILE A 123 -1.11 20.33 3.26
C ILE A 123 -2.07 19.51 4.15
N ALA A 124 -3.33 19.92 4.25
CA ALA A 124 -4.38 19.20 4.97
C ALA A 124 -4.60 17.76 4.49
N TYR A 125 -4.21 17.41 3.25
CA TYR A 125 -4.30 16.05 2.71
C TYR A 125 -3.35 15.06 3.39
N PHE A 126 -2.14 15.49 3.76
CA PHE A 126 -1.10 14.58 4.25
C PHE A 126 -1.40 13.92 5.61
N PRO A 127 -2.01 14.60 6.60
CA PRO A 127 -2.48 13.95 7.82
C PRO A 127 -3.51 12.84 7.54
N TRP A 128 -4.44 13.06 6.62
CA TRP A 128 -5.42 12.05 6.21
C TRP A 128 -4.74 10.87 5.53
N LEU A 129 -3.85 11.13 4.58
CA LEU A 129 -3.05 10.11 3.93
C LEU A 129 -2.27 9.26 4.95
N ALA A 130 -1.58 9.90 5.89
CA ALA A 130 -0.84 9.18 6.94
C ALA A 130 -1.78 8.31 7.80
N GLY A 131 -2.96 8.83 8.16
CA GLY A 131 -3.99 8.07 8.86
C GLY A 131 -4.48 6.85 8.07
N THR A 132 -4.79 7.03 6.79
CA THR A 132 -5.23 5.95 5.88
C THR A 132 -4.16 4.86 5.76
N LEU A 133 -2.91 5.24 5.52
CA LEU A 133 -1.79 4.27 5.38
C LEU A 133 -1.48 3.55 6.70
N LEU A 134 -1.60 4.23 7.85
CA LEU A 134 -1.44 3.60 9.15
C LEU A 134 -2.56 2.58 9.41
N CYS A 135 -3.81 2.97 9.19
CA CYS A 135 -4.96 2.07 9.29
C CYS A 135 -4.81 0.89 8.33
N TYR A 136 -4.34 1.12 7.10
CA TYR A 136 -4.05 0.07 6.13
C TYR A 136 -3.06 -0.95 6.68
N CYS A 137 -1.92 -0.48 7.19
CA CYS A 137 -0.90 -1.36 7.78
C CYS A 137 -1.45 -2.17 8.96
N LEU A 138 -2.23 -1.54 9.85
CA LEU A 138 -2.84 -2.22 11.00
C LEU A 138 -3.83 -3.30 10.57
N VAL A 139 -4.74 -2.98 9.66
CA VAL A 139 -5.74 -3.94 9.17
C VAL A 139 -5.06 -5.05 8.37
N ALA A 140 -4.12 -4.75 7.49
CA ALA A 140 -3.37 -5.75 6.75
C ALA A 140 -2.60 -6.71 7.69
N GLN A 141 -1.97 -6.18 8.74
CA GLN A 141 -1.28 -7.01 9.75
C GLN A 141 -2.26 -7.87 10.57
N LEU A 142 -3.42 -7.32 10.93
CA LEU A 142 -4.47 -8.05 11.63
C LEU A 142 -5.01 -9.19 10.75
N MET A 143 -5.33 -8.88 9.50
CA MET A 143 -5.83 -9.85 8.52
C MET A 143 -4.82 -10.98 8.26
N LYS A 144 -3.53 -10.65 8.17
CA LYS A 144 -2.47 -11.66 8.15
C LYS A 144 -2.50 -12.56 9.37
N THR A 145 -2.56 -11.97 10.56
CA THR A 145 -2.57 -12.73 11.82
C THR A 145 -3.80 -13.64 11.92
N VAL A 146 -4.98 -13.17 11.49
CA VAL A 146 -6.22 -13.96 11.44
C VAL A 146 -6.09 -15.08 10.42
N TYR A 147 -5.58 -14.81 9.23
CA TYR A 147 -5.38 -15.81 8.18
C TYR A 147 -4.44 -16.94 8.66
N ILE A 148 -3.29 -16.58 9.24
CA ILE A 148 -2.32 -17.55 9.76
C ILE A 148 -2.92 -18.38 10.89
N ARG A 149 -3.64 -17.76 11.83
CA ARG A 149 -4.33 -18.49 12.91
C ARG A 149 -5.40 -19.45 12.39
N ARG A 150 -6.12 -19.07 11.34
CA ARG A 150 -7.23 -19.87 10.79
C ARG A 150 -6.77 -21.02 9.90
N PHE A 151 -5.71 -20.82 9.12
CA PHE A 151 -5.25 -21.80 8.13
C PHE A 151 -3.93 -22.46 8.49
N GLY A 152 -3.25 -22.01 9.55
CA GLY A 152 -1.96 -22.54 10.02
C GLY A 152 -0.81 -22.29 9.04
N GLN A 153 -1.05 -21.50 8.00
CA GLN A 153 -0.17 -21.32 6.85
C GLN A 153 -0.25 -19.86 6.37
N TRP A 154 0.85 -19.35 5.85
CA TRP A 154 0.90 -18.09 5.11
C TRP A 154 1.46 -18.38 3.74
N PHE A 155 0.68 -18.07 2.71
CA PHE A 155 0.85 -18.55 1.33
C PHE A 155 0.78 -20.08 1.20
#